data_AF-A0A2E3H7I0-F1
#
_entry.id   AF-A0A2E3H7I0-F1
#
_cell.length_a   1.000
_cell.length_b   1.000
_cell.length_c   1.000
_cell.angle_alpha   90.00
_cell.angle_beta   90.00
_cell.angle_gamma   90.00
#
_symmetry.space_group_name_H-M   'P 1'
#
loop_
_entity.id
_entity.type
_entity.pdbx_description
1 polymer ?
#
loop_
_entity_poly.entity_id
_entity_poly.type
_entity_poly.pdbx_seq_one_letter_code
_entity_poly.pdbx_strand_id
1 'polypeptide(L)'
;MGLLINSFEGVFDFKLDAKFRVSVPSDWRPGKGEALPLRLLKWETYKIPVLKALTDQAFTAMIGSIDESDLPAGVKSQRKGLLYSRNTRVTINDQGK
;
A
#
# COMPACT_ATOMS: atom_id res chain seq x y z
N MET A 1 -7.17 -2.38 -29.53
CA MET A 1 -6.82 -3.02 -28.25
C MET A 1 -7.29 -2.11 -27.13
N GLY A 2 -8.35 -2.50 -26.42
CA GLY A 2 -8.88 -1.70 -25.32
C GLY A 2 -7.98 -1.81 -24.09
N LEU A 3 -7.62 -0.67 -23.51
CA LEU A 3 -6.99 -0.62 -22.19
C LEU A 3 -7.98 -1.19 -21.19
N LEU A 4 -7.70 -2.37 -20.63
CA LEU A 4 -8.35 -2.81 -19.39
C LEU A 4 -7.81 -1.91 -18.28
N ILE A 5 -8.46 -0.78 -18.08
CA ILE A 5 -8.28 0.02 -16.88
C ILE A 5 -9.04 -0.74 -15.78
N ASN A 6 -8.43 -1.77 -15.22
CA ASN A 6 -8.91 -2.35 -13.97
C ASN A 6 -8.47 -1.41 -12.83
N SER A 7 -8.97 -0.17 -12.83
CA SER A 7 -8.81 0.72 -11.69
C SER A 7 -9.80 0.28 -10.63
N PHE A 8 -9.26 -0.35 -9.60
CA PHE A 8 -9.99 -0.71 -8.41
C PHE A 8 -10.23 0.54 -7.58
N GLU A 9 -11.43 1.11 -7.67
CA GLU A 9 -11.81 2.36 -7.03
C GLU A 9 -13.05 2.16 -6.15
N GLY A 10 -13.12 2.87 -5.03
CA GLY A 10 -14.28 2.83 -4.15
C GLY A 10 -14.01 3.41 -2.76
N VAL A 11 -15.08 3.81 -2.09
CA VAL A 11 -15.08 4.20 -0.67
C VAL A 11 -15.86 3.13 0.08
N PHE A 12 -15.22 2.54 1.08
CA PHE A 12 -15.78 1.44 1.84
C PHE A 12 -15.66 1.74 3.33
N ASP A 13 -16.76 1.57 4.05
CA ASP A 13 -16.74 1.60 5.50
C ASP A 13 -16.27 0.24 6.02
N PHE A 14 -15.11 0.25 6.69
CA PHE A 14 -14.54 -0.95 7.27
C PHE A 14 -14.68 -0.98 8.78
N LYS A 15 -14.90 -2.17 9.33
CA LYS A 15 -14.76 -2.46 10.76
C LYS A 15 -13.55 -3.34 10.97
N LEU A 16 -12.79 -3.06 12.03
CA LEU A 16 -11.76 -3.98 12.50
C LEU A 16 -12.43 -5.20 13.12
N ASP A 17 -11.93 -6.40 12.78
CA ASP A 17 -12.31 -7.60 13.50
C ASP A 17 -11.60 -7.70 14.87
N ALA A 18 -11.95 -8.70 15.68
CA ALA A 18 -11.36 -8.91 17.01
C ALA A 18 -9.83 -9.14 17.00
N LYS A 19 -9.23 -9.34 15.83
CA LYS A 19 -7.78 -9.51 15.62
C LYS A 19 -7.16 -8.30 14.92
N PHE A 20 -7.86 -7.16 14.89
CA PHE A 20 -7.41 -5.90 14.28
C PHE A 20 -7.15 -6.01 12.77
N ARG A 21 -7.92 -6.85 12.06
CA ARG A 21 -7.85 -6.99 10.60
C ARG A 21 -9.03 -6.31 9.91
N VAL A 22 -8.83 -5.94 8.65
CA VAL A 22 -9.85 -5.36 7.77
C VAL A 22 -10.14 -6.35 6.65
N SER A 23 -11.41 -6.51 6.29
CA SER A 23 -11.79 -7.29 5.11
C SER A 23 -11.53 -6.48 3.85
N VAL A 24 -10.72 -7.00 2.95
CA VAL A 24 -10.48 -6.43 1.61
C VAL A 24 -11.71 -6.69 0.73
N PRO A 25 -12.16 -5.71 -0.09
CA PRO A 25 -13.22 -5.91 -1.07
C PRO A 25 -12.97 -7.13 -1.95
N SER A 26 -14.01 -7.90 -2.28
CA SER A 26 -13.89 -9.18 -3.00
C SER A 26 -13.07 -9.07 -4.27
N ASP A 27 -13.31 -8.01 -5.03
CA ASP A 27 -12.73 -7.82 -6.37
C ASP A 27 -11.24 -7.47 -6.30
N TRP A 28 -10.75 -7.08 -5.12
CA TRP A 28 -9.35 -6.71 -4.88
C TRP A 28 -8.56 -7.85 -4.23
N ARG A 29 -9.21 -8.97 -3.92
CA ARG A 29 -8.56 -10.14 -3.30
C ARG A 29 -7.73 -10.89 -4.36
N PRO A 30 -6.61 -11.50 -3.95
CA PRO A 30 -5.85 -12.38 -4.83
C PRO A 30 -6.65 -13.65 -5.18
N GLY A 31 -6.16 -14.40 -6.17
CA GLY A 31 -6.74 -15.68 -6.54
C GLY A 31 -6.75 -16.66 -5.36
N LYS A 32 -7.62 -17.69 -5.43
CA LYS A 32 -7.73 -18.68 -4.35
C LYS A 32 -6.39 -19.42 -4.17
N GLY A 33 -5.84 -19.38 -2.95
CA GLY A 33 -4.54 -19.97 -2.62
C GLY A 33 -3.34 -19.08 -2.92
N GLU A 34 -3.55 -17.86 -3.42
CA GLU A 34 -2.50 -16.87 -3.62
C GLU A 34 -2.41 -15.95 -2.39
N ALA A 35 -1.19 -15.83 -1.84
CA ALA A 35 -0.87 -14.82 -0.84
C ALA A 35 -0.46 -13.54 -1.56
N LEU A 36 -1.17 -12.43 -1.31
CA LEU A 36 -0.74 -11.11 -1.79
C LEU A 36 0.03 -10.38 -0.68
N PRO A 37 1.37 -10.28 -0.77
CA PRO A 37 2.15 -9.47 0.15
C PRO A 37 1.86 -7.99 -0.09
N LEU A 38 1.62 -7.28 1.00
CA LEU A 38 1.39 -5.84 1.03
C LEU A 38 2.31 -5.18 2.05
N ARG A 39 2.41 -3.86 1.94
CA ARG A 39 3.02 -2.98 2.92
C ARG A 39 2.00 -2.01 3.44
N LEU A 40 1.82 -2.00 4.75
CA LEU A 40 1.07 -0.98 5.45
C LEU A 40 2.02 0.17 5.79
N LEU A 41 1.89 1.29 5.07
CA LEU A 41 2.71 2.48 5.24
C LEU A 41 1.93 3.52 6.04
N LYS A 42 2.46 3.90 7.21
CA LYS A 42 1.93 5.03 7.99
C LYS A 42 2.16 6.33 7.22
N TRP A 43 1.09 7.08 6.99
CA TRP A 43 1.11 8.28 6.16
C TRP A 43 0.21 9.38 6.72
N GLU A 44 0.31 10.56 6.14
CA GLU A 44 -0.57 11.71 6.42
C GLU A 44 -1.07 12.28 5.09
N THR A 45 -2.38 12.34 4.92
CA THR A 45 -3.02 12.91 3.72
C THR A 45 -3.98 14.01 4.18
N TYR A 46 -3.83 15.24 3.67
CA TYR A 46 -4.62 16.39 4.11
C TYR A 46 -4.69 16.58 5.64
N LYS A 47 -3.56 16.39 6.34
CA LYS A 47 -3.46 16.46 7.81
C LYS A 47 -4.20 15.36 8.57
N ILE A 48 -4.68 14.34 7.87
CA ILE A 48 -5.35 13.18 8.46
C ILE A 48 -4.38 11.99 8.44
N PRO A 49 -4.13 11.32 9.58
CA PRO A 49 -3.33 10.10 9.60
C PRO A 49 -4.05 8.99 8.85
N VAL A 50 -3.34 8.36 7.91
CA VAL A 50 -3.88 7.25 7.11
C VAL A 50 -2.87 6.10 7.05
N LEU A 51 -3.38 4.91 6.74
CA LEU A 51 -2.56 3.75 6.44
C LEU A 51 -2.70 3.41 4.96
N LYS A 52 -1.62 3.52 4.19
CA LYS A 52 -1.61 3.11 2.79
C LYS A 52 -1.29 1.62 2.72
N ALA A 53 -2.13 0.84 2.06
CA ALA A 53 -1.82 -0.54 1.70
C ALA A 53 -1.22 -0.55 0.29
N LEU A 54 0.06 -0.94 0.18
CA LEU A 54 0.82 -0.89 -1.07
C LEU A 54 1.29 -2.28 -1.45
N THR A 55 1.24 -2.63 -2.73
CA THR A 55 2.02 -3.75 -3.26
C THR A 55 3.51 -3.43 -3.18
N ASP A 56 4.37 -4.45 -3.22
CA ASP A 56 5.81 -4.24 -3.30
C ASP A 56 6.20 -3.43 -4.55
N GLN A 57 5.48 -3.61 -5.67
CA GLN A 57 5.68 -2.83 -6.89
C GLN A 57 5.34 -1.35 -6.68
N ALA A 58 4.19 -1.03 -6.07
CA ALA A 58 3.80 0.36 -5.79
C ALA A 58 4.77 1.04 -4.82
N PHE A 59 5.24 0.31 -3.80
CA PHE A 59 6.26 0.82 -2.88
C PHE A 59 7.58 1.08 -3.61
N THR A 60 8.01 0.18 -4.50
CA THR A 60 9.23 0.36 -5.29
C THR A 60 9.12 1.55 -6.24
N ALA A 61 7.97 1.75 -6.88
CA ALA A 61 7.70 2.92 -7.71
C ALA A 61 7.78 4.23 -6.91
N MET A 62 7.29 4.24 -5.66
CA MET A 62 7.46 5.40 -4.77
C MET A 62 8.93 5.69 -4.48
N ILE A 63 9.75 4.65 -4.24
CA ILE A 63 11.20 4.82 -4.04
C ILE A 63 11.86 5.35 -5.32
N GLY A 64 11.52 4.78 -6.48
CA GLY A 64 12.00 5.23 -7.79
C GLY A 64 11.71 6.71 -8.03
N SER A 65 10.49 7.17 -7.72
CA SER A 65 10.13 8.59 -7.87
C SER A 65 10.96 9.54 -7.00
N ILE A 66 11.46 9.08 -5.84
CA ILE A 66 12.38 9.87 -5.01
C ILE A 66 13.76 9.88 -5.64
N ASP A 67 14.23 8.74 -6.12
CA ASP A 67 15.54 8.61 -6.75
C ASP A 67 15.64 9.43 -8.04
N GLU A 68 14.56 9.54 -8.80
CA GLU A 68 14.45 10.31 -10.04
C GLU A 68 14.21 11.81 -9.83
N SER A 69 13.82 12.25 -8.62
CA SER A 69 13.55 13.67 -8.34
C SER A 69 14.81 14.54 -8.37
N ASP A 70 14.65 15.87 -8.53
CA ASP A 70 15.78 16.82 -8.49
C ASP A 70 16.24 17.19 -7.06
N LEU A 71 15.85 16.40 -6.06
CA LEU A 71 16.21 16.67 -4.66
C LEU A 71 17.69 16.40 -4.37
N PRO A 72 18.30 17.13 -3.43
CA PRO A 72 19.66 16.81 -2.96
C PRO A 72 19.76 15.38 -2.42
N ALA A 73 20.92 14.73 -2.60
CA ALA A 73 21.14 13.34 -2.21
C ALA A 73 20.82 13.06 -0.73
N GLY A 74 21.17 13.98 0.17
CA GLY A 74 20.83 13.86 1.60
C GLY A 74 19.32 13.83 1.86
N VAL A 75 18.56 14.67 1.14
CA VAL A 75 17.09 14.71 1.24
C VAL A 75 16.47 13.44 0.67
N LYS A 76 16.98 12.92 -0.46
CA LYS A 76 16.54 11.63 -1.01
C LYS A 76 16.75 10.51 -0.01
N SER A 77 17.94 10.41 0.58
CA SER A 77 18.27 9.41 1.60
C SER A 77 17.33 9.50 2.81
N GLN A 78 17.10 10.70 3.33
CA GLN A 78 16.18 10.92 4.46
C GLN A 78 14.75 10.48 4.12
N ARG A 79 14.23 10.85 2.94
CA ARG A 79 12.87 10.47 2.49
C ARG A 79 12.73 8.96 2.33
N LYS A 80 13.72 8.29 1.74
CA LYS A 80 13.73 6.83 1.63
C LYS A 80 13.78 6.17 3.01
N GLY A 81 14.64 6.63 3.90
CA GLY A 81 14.70 6.15 5.29
C GLY A 81 13.38 6.30 6.03
N LEU A 82 12.66 7.39 5.81
CA LEU A 82 11.29 7.61 6.32
C LEU A 82 10.30 6.58 5.78
N LEU A 83 10.33 6.27 4.49
CA LEU A 83 9.46 5.22 3.91
C LEU A 83 9.78 3.83 4.48
N TYR A 84 11.06 3.49 4.58
CA TYR A 84 11.49 2.19 5.10
C TYR A 84 11.18 2.02 6.60
N SER A 85 11.29 3.08 7.40
CA SER A 85 11.01 3.02 8.85
C SER A 85 9.51 2.98 9.19
N ARG A 86 8.63 3.43 8.28
CA ARG A 86 7.19 3.59 8.53
C ARG A 86 6.31 2.54 7.88
N ASN A 87 6.89 1.50 7.28
CA ASN A 87 6.12 0.42 6.66
C ASN A 87 6.22 -0.89 7.43
N THR A 88 5.16 -1.68 7.37
CA THR A 88 5.12 -3.05 7.90
C THR A 88 4.63 -3.98 6.80
N ARG A 89 5.33 -5.09 6.58
CA ARG A 89 4.89 -6.12 5.63
C ARG A 89 3.75 -6.93 6.24
N VAL A 90 2.71 -7.17 5.44
CA VAL A 90 1.53 -7.97 5.78
C VAL A 90 1.13 -8.81 4.56
N THR A 91 0.17 -9.70 4.73
CA THR A 91 -0.33 -10.56 3.66
C THR A 91 -1.84 -10.67 3.75
N ILE A 92 -2.53 -10.62 2.60
CA ILE A 92 -3.95 -11.00 2.52
C ILE A 92 -4.05 -12.52 2.65
N ASN A 93 -4.77 -13.01 3.67
CA ASN A 93 -5.03 -14.45 3.84
C ASN A 93 -6.20 -14.94 2.95
N ASP A 94 -6.47 -16.25 2.97
CA ASP A 94 -7.53 -16.90 2.18
C ASP A 94 -8.95 -16.36 2.44
N GLN A 95 -9.17 -15.67 3.57
CA GLN A 95 -10.45 -15.04 3.90
C GLN A 95 -10.56 -13.60 3.36
N GLY A 96 -9.51 -13.09 2.69
CA GLY A 96 -9.44 -11.73 2.20
C GLY A 96 -9.21 -10.71 3.32
N LYS A 97 -8.45 -11.06 4.36
CA LYS A 97 -8.17 -10.23 5.53
C LYS A 97 -6.68 -10.02 5.76
#